data_AF-A0A402SXX2-F1
#
_entry.id   AF-A0A402SXX2-F1
#
_cell.length_a   1.000
_cell.length_b   1.000
_cell.length_c   1.000
_cell.angle_alpha   90.00
_cell.angle_beta   90.00
_cell.angle_gamma   90.00
#
_symmetry.space_group_name_H-M   'P 1'
#
loop_
_entity.id
_entity.type
_entity.pdbx_description
1 polymer ?
#
loop_
_entity_poly.entity_id
_entity_poly.type
_entity_poly.pdbx_seq_one_letter_code
_entity_poly.pdbx_strand_id
1 'polypeptide(L)'
;LTVRAINGFGQQGEPASVAFSIQAPEAPSTIEMTPGYFQITVTPYQAIYDASVQYEFWYSATQLATAADIQSKAQYLGTGSFWIKDNIRPGHDAWFYVRSVNRVGKSAFAEASGQCSDDAEGYLAFFDGKIQQTQLAKELLDKMDNTALKQDIADISKIVSETKNEIEQTVNKTLGDQSATISQIQKVQTDTDNNLNALYMLKVQKTKDGVPYVAGIGAGIEDVAGQTLSQILLAANRTAIIDPSDGNTVPMLVAQGGQIFLNEALVKYLIAPTITSGGDPPAFSLTPDGKLTAKNADISGHINAVSGSFT
;
A
#
# COMPACT_ATOMS: atom_id res chain seq x y z
N LEU A 1 58.14 -16.29 66.04
CA LEU A 1 59.44 -15.59 65.91
C LEU A 1 59.95 -15.24 67.29
N THR A 2 61.21 -15.57 67.58
CA THR A 2 61.87 -15.23 68.84
C THR A 2 63.12 -14.45 68.54
N VAL A 3 63.29 -13.30 69.19
CA VAL A 3 64.43 -12.39 69.01
C VAL A 3 65.09 -12.13 70.36
N ARG A 4 66.40 -11.93 70.36
CA ARG A 4 67.17 -11.48 71.54
C ARG A 4 68.32 -10.57 71.11
N ALA A 5 68.66 -9.61 71.95
CA ALA A 5 69.80 -8.72 71.72
C ALA A 5 71.11 -9.39 72.15
N ILE A 6 72.21 -9.12 71.43
CA ILE A 6 73.57 -9.55 71.78
C ILE A 6 74.45 -8.31 71.88
N ASN A 7 75.19 -8.15 72.98
CA ASN A 7 76.12 -7.03 73.14
C ASN A 7 77.48 -7.30 72.49
N GLY A 8 78.37 -6.30 72.47
CA GLY A 8 79.71 -6.39 71.88
C GLY A 8 80.65 -7.43 72.51
N PHE A 9 80.25 -8.07 73.61
CA PHE A 9 80.96 -9.15 74.28
C PHE A 9 80.30 -10.53 74.09
N GLY A 10 79.26 -10.62 73.25
CA GLY A 10 78.57 -11.88 72.94
C GLY A 10 77.53 -12.32 73.98
N GLN A 11 77.24 -11.51 75.00
CA GLN A 11 76.22 -11.83 75.99
C GLN A 11 74.83 -11.59 75.42
N GLN A 12 73.94 -12.56 75.62
CA GLN A 12 72.58 -12.55 75.09
C GLN A 12 71.60 -12.07 76.16
N GLY A 13 70.72 -11.12 75.81
CA GLY A 13 69.61 -10.71 76.66
C GLY A 13 68.46 -11.71 76.67
N GLU A 14 67.48 -11.48 77.56
CA GLU A 14 66.26 -12.28 77.63
C GLU A 14 65.51 -12.28 76.28
N PRO A 15 65.02 -13.44 75.82
CA PRO A 15 64.34 -13.53 74.54
C PRO A 15 62.93 -12.93 74.59
N ALA A 16 62.61 -12.08 73.62
CA ALA A 16 61.24 -11.69 73.32
C ALA A 16 60.68 -12.62 72.24
N SER A 17 59.49 -13.16 72.48
CA SER A 17 58.82 -14.06 71.53
C SER A 17 57.46 -13.52 71.12
N VAL A 18 57.16 -13.65 69.83
CA VAL A 18 55.83 -13.44 69.26
C VAL A 18 55.43 -14.66 68.44
N ALA A 19 54.22 -15.17 68.66
CA ALA A 19 53.64 -16.20 67.82
C ALA A 19 52.93 -15.53 66.63
N PHE A 20 53.18 -16.00 65.42
CA PHE A 20 52.34 -15.71 64.27
C PHE A 20 52.06 -17.02 63.53
N SER A 21 50.88 -17.13 62.95
CA SER A 21 50.44 -18.31 62.22
C SER A 21 50.41 -17.99 60.72
N ILE A 22 51.09 -18.81 59.92
CA ILE A 22 51.03 -18.75 58.46
C ILE A 22 50.23 -19.98 58.02
N GLN A 23 48.94 -19.80 57.77
CA GLN A 23 48.03 -20.89 57.39
C GLN A 23 47.59 -20.75 55.94
N ALA A 24 47.15 -21.86 55.35
CA ALA A 24 46.34 -21.80 54.14
C ALA A 24 45.11 -20.93 54.40
N PRO A 25 44.59 -20.23 53.38
CA PRO A 25 43.43 -19.37 53.57
C PRO A 25 42.17 -20.20 53.80
N GLU A 26 41.17 -19.61 54.44
CA GLU A 26 39.83 -20.20 54.53
C GLU A 26 39.12 -20.17 53.18
N ALA A 27 38.18 -21.10 52.98
CA ALA A 27 37.35 -21.11 51.78
C ALA A 27 36.49 -19.84 51.70
N PRO A 28 36.04 -19.43 50.49
CA PRO A 28 35.08 -18.34 50.37
C PRO A 28 33.87 -18.58 51.29
N SER A 29 33.50 -17.58 52.09
CA SER A 29 32.35 -17.69 53.00
C SER A 29 31.03 -17.51 52.26
N THR A 30 31.05 -16.80 51.14
CA THR A 30 29.89 -16.55 50.29
C THR A 30 30.37 -16.42 48.85
N ILE A 31 29.56 -16.89 47.92
CA ILE A 31 29.76 -16.68 46.49
C ILE A 31 28.49 -16.01 45.98
N GLU A 32 28.61 -14.77 45.54
CA GLU A 32 27.53 -14.06 44.85
C GLU A 32 27.54 -14.45 43.38
N MET A 33 26.34 -14.75 42.86
CA MET A 33 26.12 -15.06 41.46
C MET A 33 25.23 -13.99 40.86
N THR A 34 25.72 -13.31 39.82
CA THR A 34 24.96 -12.32 39.06
C THR A 34 24.61 -12.88 37.68
N PRO A 35 23.35 -13.29 37.45
CA PRO A 35 22.92 -13.80 36.15
C PRO A 35 22.92 -12.71 35.07
N GLY A 36 23.39 -13.04 33.87
CA GLY A 36 23.24 -12.27 32.65
C GLY A 36 22.64 -13.14 31.52
N TYR A 37 22.51 -12.58 30.32
CA TYR A 37 22.10 -13.36 29.14
C TYR A 37 23.25 -14.26 28.69
N PHE A 38 23.00 -15.58 28.70
CA PHE A 38 24.01 -16.60 28.37
C PHE A 38 25.29 -16.59 29.22
N GLN A 39 25.30 -15.88 30.35
CA GLN A 39 26.48 -15.79 31.20
C GLN A 39 26.12 -15.63 32.68
N ILE A 40 27.07 -15.94 33.57
CA ILE A 40 26.98 -15.68 35.01
C ILE A 40 28.30 -15.07 35.48
N THR A 41 28.20 -14.01 36.29
CA THR A 41 29.34 -13.45 37.02
C THR A 41 29.39 -14.06 38.41
N VAL A 42 30.56 -14.53 38.83
CA VAL A 42 30.80 -15.22 40.09
C VAL A 42 31.78 -14.41 40.93
N THR A 43 31.32 -13.94 42.08
CA THR A 43 32.08 -13.06 42.97
C THR A 43 32.17 -13.66 44.38
N PRO A 44 33.31 -14.27 44.75
CA PRO A 44 33.54 -14.82 46.09
C PRO A 44 33.88 -13.71 47.10
N TYR A 45 33.51 -13.95 48.36
CA TYR A 45 33.83 -13.08 49.50
C TYR A 45 34.44 -13.90 50.65
N GLN A 46 35.30 -13.26 51.45
CA GLN A 46 35.83 -13.86 52.68
C GLN A 46 35.03 -13.37 53.90
N ALA A 47 34.95 -14.22 54.93
CA ALA A 47 34.37 -13.83 56.21
C ALA A 47 35.19 -12.72 56.88
N ILE A 48 36.51 -12.78 56.73
CA ILE A 48 37.46 -11.76 57.19
C ILE A 48 38.35 -11.43 55.99
N TYR A 49 38.41 -10.14 55.65
CA TYR A 49 39.20 -9.66 54.52
C TYR A 49 40.70 -9.94 54.72
N ASP A 50 41.32 -10.60 53.73
CA ASP A 50 42.76 -10.83 53.61
C ASP A 50 43.24 -10.44 52.21
N ALA A 51 43.98 -9.35 52.12
CA ALA A 51 44.50 -8.82 50.85
C ALA A 51 45.48 -9.77 50.13
N SER A 52 46.00 -10.80 50.80
CA SER A 52 46.91 -11.78 50.21
C SER A 52 46.19 -12.93 49.49
N VAL A 53 44.86 -13.00 49.61
CA VAL A 53 44.06 -14.07 49.04
C VAL A 53 43.63 -13.72 47.61
N GLN A 54 43.72 -14.73 46.74
CA GLN A 54 43.13 -14.77 45.41
C GLN A 54 42.19 -15.97 45.32
N TYR A 55 41.37 -16.04 44.26
CA TYR A 55 40.47 -17.16 44.07
C TYR A 55 40.75 -17.89 42.78
N GLU A 56 40.75 -19.22 42.85
CA GLU A 56 40.72 -20.08 41.67
C GLU A 56 39.27 -20.50 41.38
N PHE A 57 38.87 -20.52 40.11
CA PHE A 57 37.49 -20.73 39.67
C PHE A 57 37.37 -21.97 38.76
N TRP A 58 36.31 -22.75 38.98
CA TRP A 58 35.91 -23.88 38.14
C TRP A 58 34.42 -23.82 37.80
N TYR A 59 34.07 -24.35 36.64
CA TYR A 59 32.70 -24.46 36.15
C TYR A 59 32.36 -25.90 35.76
N SER A 60 31.14 -26.34 36.05
CA SER A 60 30.58 -27.58 35.54
C SER A 60 29.10 -27.40 35.17
N ALA A 61 28.66 -28.07 34.11
CA ALA A 61 27.25 -28.16 33.73
C ALA A 61 26.50 -29.27 34.49
N THR A 62 27.16 -29.96 35.43
CA THR A 62 26.57 -30.90 36.37
C THR A 62 27.22 -30.78 37.74
N GLN A 63 26.48 -31.08 38.82
CA GLN A 63 27.03 -31.07 40.17
C GLN A 63 28.10 -32.16 40.34
N LEU A 64 29.16 -31.84 41.08
CA LEU A 64 30.30 -32.70 41.37
C LEU A 64 30.49 -32.75 42.88
N ALA A 65 30.54 -33.95 43.45
CA ALA A 65 30.49 -34.12 44.90
C ALA A 65 31.86 -34.01 45.60
N THR A 66 32.97 -34.19 44.88
CA THR A 66 34.29 -34.31 45.50
C THR A 66 35.32 -33.37 44.88
N ALA A 67 36.32 -32.97 45.67
CA ALA A 67 37.44 -32.14 45.18
C ALA A 67 38.20 -32.81 44.01
N ALA A 68 38.34 -34.14 44.04
CA ALA A 68 38.98 -34.88 42.96
C ALA A 68 38.14 -34.82 41.66
N ASP A 69 36.81 -34.93 41.76
CA ASP A 69 35.92 -34.74 40.61
C ASP A 69 35.97 -33.31 40.08
N ILE A 70 35.93 -32.30 40.96
CA ILE A 70 36.03 -30.89 40.56
C ILE A 70 37.31 -30.65 39.76
N GLN A 71 38.45 -31.13 40.27
CA GLN A 71 39.75 -30.89 39.62
C GLN A 71 39.94 -31.67 38.32
N SER A 72 39.22 -32.79 38.12
CA SER A 72 39.38 -33.65 36.93
C SER A 72 38.31 -33.45 35.87
N LYS A 73 37.08 -33.07 36.26
CA LYS A 73 35.90 -32.98 35.38
C LYS A 73 35.41 -31.55 35.16
N ALA A 74 35.58 -30.65 36.14
CA ALA A 74 35.16 -29.26 35.97
C ALA A 74 36.16 -28.50 35.08
N GLN A 75 35.65 -27.54 34.31
CA GLN A 75 36.46 -26.63 33.53
C GLN A 75 37.15 -25.63 34.45
N TYR A 76 38.48 -25.64 34.49
CA TYR A 76 39.24 -24.56 35.12
C TYR A 76 39.07 -23.27 34.33
N LEU A 77 38.62 -22.21 35.01
CA LEU A 77 38.37 -20.91 34.40
C LEU A 77 39.59 -20.00 34.52
N GLY A 78 40.16 -19.94 35.72
CA GLY A 78 41.34 -19.13 35.99
C GLY A 78 41.45 -18.69 37.45
N THR A 79 42.31 -17.70 37.68
CA THR A 79 42.51 -17.08 39.00
C THR A 79 42.16 -15.60 38.92
N GLY A 80 41.45 -15.07 39.91
CA GLY A 80 41.08 -13.65 39.97
C GLY A 80 40.29 -13.29 41.23
N SER A 81 39.74 -12.08 41.26
CA SER A 81 38.80 -11.63 42.30
C SER A 81 37.34 -11.95 41.97
N PHE A 82 37.02 -12.12 40.68
CA PHE A 82 35.73 -12.57 40.16
C PHE A 82 35.95 -13.28 38.82
N TRP A 83 34.94 -13.98 38.31
CA TRP A 83 34.95 -14.56 36.98
C TRP A 83 33.62 -14.37 36.24
N ILE A 84 33.66 -14.19 34.93
CA ILE A 84 32.46 -14.20 34.08
C ILE A 84 32.53 -15.46 33.21
N LYS A 85 31.56 -16.36 33.38
CA LYS A 85 31.42 -17.53 32.50
C LYS A 85 30.30 -17.29 31.52
N ASP A 86 30.64 -17.28 30.24
CA ASP A 86 29.75 -17.15 29.10
C ASP A 86 29.20 -18.50 28.61
N ASN A 87 28.43 -18.49 27.52
CA ASN A 87 27.90 -19.68 26.85
C ASN A 87 27.21 -20.69 27.80
N ILE A 88 26.52 -20.18 28.82
CA ILE A 88 25.67 -20.98 29.70
C ILE A 88 24.26 -20.98 29.11
N ARG A 89 23.66 -22.16 28.96
CA ARG A 89 22.33 -22.29 28.38
C ARG A 89 21.27 -21.70 29.33
N PRO A 90 20.37 -20.82 28.86
CA PRO A 90 19.26 -20.32 29.69
C PRO A 90 18.38 -21.47 30.19
N GLY A 91 17.90 -21.37 31.44
CA GLY A 91 17.07 -22.40 32.08
C GLY A 91 17.81 -23.68 32.49
N HIS A 92 19.15 -23.68 32.46
CA HIS A 92 19.96 -24.80 32.95
C HIS A 92 20.83 -24.37 34.13
N ASP A 93 20.96 -25.27 35.10
CA ASP A 93 21.84 -25.08 36.25
C ASP A 93 23.31 -25.06 35.81
N ALA A 94 24.05 -24.13 36.40
CA ALA A 94 25.49 -23.98 36.30
C ALA A 94 26.09 -24.09 37.70
N TRP A 95 27.07 -24.98 37.88
CA TRP A 95 27.77 -25.16 39.14
C TRP A 95 29.16 -24.54 39.06
N PHE A 96 29.48 -23.75 40.08
CA PHE A 96 30.77 -23.09 40.25
C PHE A 96 31.43 -23.56 41.53
N TYR A 97 32.72 -23.87 41.42
CA TYR A 97 33.54 -24.23 42.55
C TYR A 97 34.65 -23.22 42.67
N VAL A 98 34.78 -22.60 43.83
CA VAL A 98 35.75 -21.54 44.09
C VAL A 98 36.54 -21.91 45.32
N ARG A 99 37.86 -21.71 45.27
CA ARG A 99 38.71 -21.86 46.46
C ARG A 99 39.66 -20.68 46.58
N SER A 100 39.95 -20.31 47.82
CA SER A 100 40.91 -19.29 48.17
C SER A 100 42.33 -19.85 48.04
N VAL A 101 43.26 -19.04 47.55
CA VAL A 101 44.68 -19.36 47.43
C VAL A 101 45.53 -18.19 47.91
N ASN A 102 46.62 -18.49 48.62
CA ASN A 102 47.67 -17.54 48.96
C ASN A 102 49.04 -18.20 48.75
N ARG A 103 50.14 -17.55 49.17
CA ARG A 103 51.49 -18.10 49.03
C ARG A 103 51.76 -19.36 49.87
N VAL A 104 50.90 -19.65 50.85
CA VAL A 104 51.05 -20.73 51.83
C VAL A 104 50.32 -21.99 51.35
N GLY A 105 49.15 -21.84 50.74
CA GLY A 105 48.35 -22.97 50.32
C GLY A 105 47.00 -22.59 49.74
N LYS A 106 46.12 -23.60 49.66
CA LYS A 106 44.78 -23.51 49.07
C LYS A 106 43.75 -23.98 50.08
N SER A 107 42.58 -23.35 50.08
CA SER A 107 41.45 -23.77 50.89
C SER A 107 40.74 -25.00 50.32
N ALA A 108 39.77 -25.53 51.06
CA ALA A 108 38.72 -26.36 50.48
C ALA A 108 37.89 -25.58 49.43
N PHE A 109 37.15 -26.30 48.59
CA PHE A 109 36.21 -25.70 47.65
C PHE A 109 34.95 -25.23 48.36
N ALA A 110 34.50 -24.02 48.02
CA ALA A 110 33.13 -23.57 48.19
C ALA A 110 32.38 -23.80 46.87
N GLU A 111 31.12 -24.21 46.96
CA GLU A 111 30.23 -24.46 45.84
C GLU A 111 29.14 -23.39 45.77
N ALA A 112 28.78 -22.97 44.57
CA ALA A 112 27.57 -22.21 44.30
C ALA A 112 26.94 -22.66 42.99
N SER A 113 25.62 -22.60 42.90
CA SER A 113 24.87 -22.93 41.69
C SER A 113 23.85 -21.85 41.36
N GLY A 114 23.61 -21.64 40.07
CA GLY A 114 22.62 -20.70 39.59
C GLY A 114 22.36 -20.87 38.10
N GLN A 115 21.39 -20.12 37.59
CA GLN A 115 21.03 -20.11 36.17
C GLN A 115 21.34 -18.74 35.56
N CYS A 116 21.43 -18.68 34.24
CA CYS A 116 21.39 -17.40 33.54
C CYS A 116 20.04 -16.71 33.75
N SER A 117 19.94 -15.46 33.31
CA SER A 117 18.67 -14.74 33.30
C SER A 117 17.58 -15.59 32.62
N ASP A 118 16.36 -15.54 33.16
CA ASP A 118 15.13 -16.16 32.65
C ASP A 118 14.21 -15.15 31.95
N ASP A 119 14.70 -13.93 31.71
CA ASP A 119 13.99 -12.84 31.04
C ASP A 119 13.82 -13.13 29.54
N ALA A 120 12.68 -13.73 29.20
CA ALA A 120 12.32 -14.09 27.84
C ALA A 120 12.22 -12.87 26.90
N GLU A 121 11.69 -11.74 27.37
CA GLU A 121 11.56 -10.51 26.58
C GLU A 121 12.95 -9.97 26.22
N GLY A 122 13.87 -9.97 27.18
CA GLY A 122 15.27 -9.61 26.97
C GLY A 122 15.99 -10.50 25.96
N TYR A 123 15.77 -11.82 25.99
CA TYR A 123 16.34 -12.72 24.97
C TYR A 123 15.78 -12.44 23.57
N LEU A 124 14.47 -12.18 23.45
CA LEU A 124 13.87 -11.84 22.17
C LEU A 124 14.47 -10.55 21.61
N ALA A 125 14.61 -9.52 22.44
CA ALA A 125 15.24 -8.26 22.05
C ALA A 125 16.72 -8.46 21.65
N PHE A 126 17.46 -9.31 22.37
CA PHE A 126 18.83 -9.67 22.02
C PHE A 126 18.91 -10.32 20.64
N PHE A 127 18.06 -11.32 20.37
CA PHE A 127 18.05 -12.01 19.08
C PHE A 127 17.56 -11.12 17.94
N ASP A 128 16.53 -10.32 18.15
CA ASP A 128 16.04 -9.35 17.17
C ASP A 128 17.16 -8.39 16.75
N GLY A 129 17.88 -7.81 17.72
CA GLY A 129 19.03 -6.97 17.45
C GLY A 129 20.14 -7.69 16.66
N LYS A 130 20.41 -8.97 16.95
CA LYS A 130 21.39 -9.78 16.19
C LYS A 130 20.92 -10.09 14.78
N ILE A 131 19.63 -10.39 14.58
CA ILE A 131 19.04 -10.67 13.28
C ILE A 131 19.11 -9.42 12.40
N GLN A 132 18.71 -8.26 12.92
CA GLN A 132 18.72 -7.00 12.18
C GLN A 132 20.13 -6.53 11.76
N GLN A 133 21.18 -6.95 12.47
CA GLN A 133 22.57 -6.69 12.07
C GLN A 133 23.03 -7.53 10.87
N THR A 134 22.28 -8.56 10.46
CA THR A 134 22.66 -9.40 9.33
C THR A 134 22.35 -8.72 7.99
N GLN A 135 23.23 -8.93 7.01
CA GLN A 135 23.03 -8.44 5.65
C GLN A 135 21.74 -9.02 5.03
N LEU A 136 21.42 -10.29 5.32
CA LEU A 136 20.18 -10.92 4.83
C LEU A 136 18.93 -10.24 5.39
N ALA A 137 18.89 -9.93 6.69
CA ALA A 137 17.74 -9.25 7.29
C ALA A 137 17.57 -7.85 6.70
N LYS A 138 18.67 -7.12 6.50
CA LYS A 138 18.65 -5.83 5.83
C LYS A 138 18.09 -5.92 4.41
N GLU A 139 18.61 -6.83 3.60
CA GLU A 139 18.14 -7.04 2.22
C GLU A 139 16.67 -7.47 2.16
N LEU A 140 16.22 -8.28 3.12
CA LEU A 140 14.83 -8.71 3.20
C LEU A 140 13.91 -7.54 3.59
N LEU A 141 14.30 -6.72 4.57
CA LEU A 141 13.58 -5.51 4.96
C LEU A 141 13.49 -4.51 3.79
N ASP A 142 14.59 -4.28 3.08
CA ASP A 142 14.63 -3.41 1.89
C ASP A 142 13.69 -3.92 0.78
N LYS A 143 13.59 -5.25 0.59
CA LYS A 143 12.64 -5.86 -0.36
C LYS A 143 11.18 -5.79 0.09
N MET A 144 10.94 -5.79 1.41
CA MET A 144 9.60 -5.63 1.98
C MET A 144 9.14 -4.16 1.99
N ASP A 145 10.07 -3.22 1.86
CA ASP A 145 9.76 -1.80 1.82
C ASP A 145 8.99 -1.43 0.54
N ASN A 146 7.67 -1.40 0.67
CA ASN A 146 6.73 -1.06 -0.39
C ASN A 146 6.57 0.46 -0.58
N THR A 147 7.50 1.28 -0.09
CA THR A 147 7.44 2.74 -0.26
C THR A 147 7.44 3.15 -1.73
N ALA A 148 8.16 2.43 -2.60
CA ALA A 148 8.12 2.64 -4.06
C ALA A 148 6.71 2.42 -4.64
N LEU A 149 6.01 1.36 -4.22
CA LEU A 149 4.64 1.08 -4.66
C LEU A 149 3.65 2.18 -4.25
N LYS A 150 3.85 2.81 -3.09
CA LYS A 150 3.02 3.96 -2.68
C LYS A 150 3.20 5.15 -3.61
N GLN A 151 4.42 5.43 -4.05
CA GLN A 151 4.71 6.50 -4.99
C GLN A 151 4.13 6.20 -6.38
N ASP A 152 4.31 4.98 -6.88
CA ASP A 152 3.75 4.54 -8.16
C ASP A 152 2.21 4.68 -8.17
N ILE A 153 1.53 4.31 -7.07
CA ILE A 153 0.08 4.48 -6.95
C ILE A 153 -0.33 5.97 -6.94
N ALA A 154 0.45 6.84 -6.30
CA ALA A 154 0.17 8.28 -6.30
C ALA A 154 0.35 8.88 -7.71
N ASP A 155 1.40 8.49 -8.42
CA ASP A 155 1.67 8.93 -9.78
C ASP A 155 0.61 8.43 -10.76
N ILE A 156 0.20 7.16 -10.66
CA ILE A 156 -0.92 6.61 -11.44
C ILE A 156 -2.21 7.37 -11.14
N SER A 157 -2.51 7.65 -9.87
CA SER A 157 -3.72 8.38 -9.47
C SER A 157 -3.74 9.80 -10.05
N LYS A 158 -2.57 10.45 -10.11
CA LYS A 158 -2.40 11.75 -10.75
C LYS A 158 -2.63 11.67 -12.26
N ILE A 159 -1.98 10.72 -12.95
CA ILE A 159 -2.14 10.51 -14.40
C ILE A 159 -3.60 10.22 -14.76
N VAL A 160 -4.28 9.36 -13.99
CA VAL A 160 -5.71 9.06 -14.19
C VAL A 160 -6.57 10.32 -14.02
N SER A 161 -6.25 11.16 -13.03
CA SER A 161 -6.98 12.42 -12.79
C SER A 161 -6.73 13.45 -13.90
N GLU A 162 -5.49 13.58 -14.36
CA GLU A 162 -5.12 14.45 -15.48
C GLU A 162 -5.77 13.97 -16.78
N THR A 163 -5.72 12.68 -17.07
CA THR A 163 -6.38 12.06 -18.24
C THR A 163 -7.90 12.25 -18.19
N LYS A 164 -8.51 12.12 -17.00
CA LYS A 164 -9.93 12.42 -16.79
C LYS A 164 -10.25 13.88 -17.15
N ASN A 165 -9.44 14.84 -16.69
CA ASN A 165 -9.62 16.26 -16.99
C ASN A 165 -9.36 16.59 -18.47
N GLU A 166 -8.45 15.88 -19.15
CA GLU A 166 -8.20 16.03 -20.59
C GLU A 166 -9.34 15.48 -21.46
N ILE A 167 -9.98 14.38 -21.04
CA ILE A 167 -11.19 13.85 -21.68
C ILE A 167 -12.38 14.82 -21.47
N GLU A 168 -12.41 15.56 -20.36
CA GLU A 168 -13.37 16.64 -20.09
C GLU A 168 -13.03 17.96 -20.83
N GLN A 169 -12.56 17.92 -22.08
CA GLN A 169 -12.35 19.11 -22.93
C GLN A 169 -13.68 19.86 -23.18
N THR A 170 -14.02 20.76 -22.26
CA THR A 170 -15.01 21.82 -22.42
C THR A 170 -14.27 23.07 -22.85
N VAL A 171 -14.37 23.42 -24.13
CA VAL A 171 -13.80 24.66 -24.66
C VAL A 171 -14.80 25.80 -24.39
N ASN A 172 -14.54 26.60 -23.38
CA ASN A 172 -15.27 27.85 -23.14
C ASN A 172 -14.71 28.93 -24.08
N LYS A 173 -15.53 29.44 -25.00
CA LYS A 173 -15.18 30.61 -25.83
C LYS A 173 -16.08 31.78 -25.47
N THR A 174 -15.46 32.90 -25.15
CA THR A 174 -16.12 34.16 -24.78
C THR A 174 -15.79 35.24 -25.81
N LEU A 175 -16.80 36.02 -26.21
CA LEU A 175 -16.65 37.21 -27.04
C LEU A 175 -17.52 38.33 -26.43
N GLY A 176 -16.89 39.28 -25.73
CA GLY A 176 -17.61 40.27 -24.90
C GLY A 176 -18.36 39.60 -23.74
N ASP A 177 -19.58 40.03 -23.45
CA ASP A 177 -20.45 39.44 -22.40
C ASP A 177 -21.12 38.11 -22.83
N GLN A 178 -20.79 37.61 -24.03
CA GLN A 178 -21.40 36.41 -24.58
C GLN A 178 -20.44 35.23 -24.40
N SER A 179 -20.82 34.29 -23.54
CA SER A 179 -20.10 33.02 -23.36
C SER A 179 -20.86 31.87 -24.03
N ALA A 180 -20.15 31.03 -24.77
CA ALA A 180 -20.65 29.73 -25.19
C ALA A 180 -19.66 28.63 -24.75
N THR A 181 -20.21 27.50 -24.32
CA THR A 181 -19.43 26.33 -23.94
C THR A 181 -19.57 25.28 -25.04
N ILE A 182 -18.44 24.72 -25.47
CA ILE A 182 -18.41 23.59 -26.41
C ILE A 182 -17.89 22.40 -25.63
N SER A 183 -18.69 21.34 -25.54
CA SER A 183 -18.35 20.09 -24.85
C SER A 183 -18.30 18.95 -25.85
N GLN A 184 -17.25 18.15 -25.78
CA GLN A 184 -17.18 16.84 -26.42
C GLN A 184 -17.53 15.77 -25.39
N ILE A 185 -18.54 14.96 -25.69
CA ILE A 185 -19.05 13.91 -24.80
C ILE A 185 -18.78 12.57 -25.47
N GLN A 186 -17.99 11.74 -24.80
CA GLN A 186 -17.72 10.37 -25.21
C GLN A 186 -18.17 9.44 -24.10
N LYS A 187 -19.07 8.51 -24.41
CA LYS A 187 -19.63 7.57 -23.45
C LYS A 187 -19.66 6.19 -24.05
N VAL A 188 -19.10 5.20 -23.35
CA VAL A 188 -19.23 3.78 -23.68
C VAL A 188 -19.57 3.07 -22.39
N GLN A 189 -20.71 2.40 -22.35
CA GLN A 189 -21.19 1.67 -21.19
C GLN A 189 -21.87 0.37 -21.62
N THR A 190 -21.92 -0.60 -20.71
CA THR A 190 -22.70 -1.82 -20.84
C THR A 190 -23.68 -1.89 -19.67
N ASP A 191 -24.93 -2.26 -19.92
CA ASP A 191 -25.93 -2.44 -18.85
C ASP A 191 -25.86 -3.83 -18.20
N THR A 192 -26.75 -4.11 -17.25
CA THR A 192 -26.82 -5.40 -16.54
C THR A 192 -27.24 -6.57 -17.42
N ASP A 193 -27.83 -6.29 -18.59
CA ASP A 193 -28.25 -7.28 -19.58
C ASP A 193 -27.20 -7.47 -20.69
N ASN A 194 -26.00 -6.89 -20.50
CA ASN A 194 -24.87 -6.92 -21.41
C ASN A 194 -25.09 -6.17 -22.75
N ASN A 195 -26.03 -5.22 -22.79
CA ASN A 195 -26.27 -4.37 -23.95
C ASN A 195 -25.26 -3.21 -24.01
N LEU A 196 -24.63 -2.99 -25.16
CA LEU A 196 -23.73 -1.86 -25.37
C LEU A 196 -24.51 -0.56 -25.61
N ASN A 197 -24.08 0.53 -24.99
CA ASN A 197 -24.45 1.89 -25.35
C ASN A 197 -23.19 2.73 -25.54
N ALA A 198 -22.89 3.06 -26.78
CA ALA A 198 -21.77 3.91 -27.18
C ALA A 198 -22.30 5.19 -27.82
N LEU A 199 -21.81 6.35 -27.37
CA LEU A 199 -22.22 7.68 -27.82
C LEU A 199 -21.01 8.59 -27.97
N TYR A 200 -20.92 9.26 -29.11
CA TYR A 200 -20.05 10.40 -29.34
C TYR A 200 -20.91 11.62 -29.67
N MET A 201 -20.78 12.71 -28.92
CA MET A 201 -21.60 13.91 -29.09
C MET A 201 -20.76 15.18 -28.96
N LEU A 202 -20.99 16.14 -29.85
CA LEU A 202 -20.55 17.52 -29.74
C LEU A 202 -21.75 18.35 -29.29
N LYS A 203 -21.60 19.09 -28.20
CA LYS A 203 -22.64 19.96 -27.62
C LYS A 203 -22.12 21.39 -27.53
N VAL A 204 -22.89 22.34 -28.05
CA VAL A 204 -22.71 23.77 -27.85
C VAL A 204 -23.83 24.28 -26.96
N GLN A 205 -23.50 25.00 -25.90
CA GLN A 205 -24.47 25.55 -24.97
C GLN A 205 -24.18 27.03 -24.70
N LYS A 206 -25.24 27.83 -24.63
CA LYS A 206 -25.19 29.22 -24.19
C LYS A 206 -26.35 29.48 -23.26
N THR A 207 -26.10 30.18 -22.15
CA THR A 207 -27.15 30.64 -21.26
C THR A 207 -27.45 32.11 -21.55
N LYS A 208 -28.72 32.44 -21.74
CA LYS A 208 -29.20 33.82 -21.86
C LYS A 208 -30.39 34.00 -20.94
N ASP A 209 -30.34 35.00 -20.06
CA ASP A 209 -31.41 35.32 -19.10
C ASP A 209 -31.83 34.11 -18.24
N GLY A 210 -30.86 33.27 -17.87
CA GLY A 210 -31.07 32.03 -17.11
C GLY A 210 -31.57 30.84 -17.93
N VAL A 211 -31.89 31.02 -19.22
CA VAL A 211 -32.38 29.96 -20.11
C VAL A 211 -31.23 29.37 -20.93
N PRO A 212 -30.99 28.05 -20.86
CA PRO A 212 -29.99 27.39 -21.70
C PRO A 212 -30.51 27.16 -23.12
N TYR A 213 -29.72 27.58 -24.10
CA TYR A 213 -29.87 27.25 -25.52
C TYR A 213 -28.80 26.24 -25.89
N VAL A 214 -29.22 25.08 -26.38
CA VAL A 214 -28.34 23.95 -26.69
C VAL A 214 -28.48 23.58 -28.16
N ALA A 215 -27.34 23.38 -28.80
CA ALA A 215 -27.23 22.75 -30.11
C ALA A 215 -26.26 21.58 -30.00
N GLY A 216 -26.63 20.40 -30.51
CA GLY A 216 -25.76 19.23 -30.45
C GLY A 216 -25.91 18.31 -31.65
N ILE A 217 -24.81 17.65 -32.00
CA ILE A 217 -24.76 16.56 -32.96
C ILE A 217 -24.07 15.37 -32.31
N GLY A 218 -24.62 14.18 -32.48
CA GLY A 218 -23.98 12.96 -32.00
C GLY A 218 -24.23 11.76 -32.90
N ALA A 219 -23.40 10.76 -32.73
CA ALA A 219 -23.57 9.44 -33.31
C ALA A 219 -23.51 8.41 -32.19
N GLY A 220 -24.34 7.39 -32.26
CA GLY A 220 -24.38 6.35 -31.24
C GLY A 220 -24.70 4.97 -31.81
N ILE A 221 -24.29 3.96 -31.05
CA ILE A 221 -24.64 2.56 -31.23
C ILE A 221 -25.27 2.10 -29.92
N GLU A 222 -26.44 1.47 -29.99
CA GLU A 222 -27.16 0.97 -28.84
C GLU A 222 -27.73 -0.41 -29.13
N ASP A 223 -27.50 -1.36 -28.22
CA ASP A 223 -28.18 -2.64 -28.22
C ASP A 223 -29.50 -2.50 -27.45
N VAL A 224 -30.63 -2.76 -28.12
CA VAL A 224 -31.96 -2.74 -27.50
C VAL A 224 -32.70 -4.00 -27.90
N ALA A 225 -33.20 -4.76 -26.90
CA ALA A 225 -33.99 -5.97 -27.12
C ALA A 225 -33.32 -6.98 -28.09
N GLY A 226 -32.00 -7.16 -27.97
CA GLY A 226 -31.22 -8.09 -28.79
C GLY A 226 -30.92 -7.62 -30.22
N GLN A 227 -31.16 -6.34 -30.53
CA GLN A 227 -30.81 -5.72 -31.82
C GLN A 227 -29.85 -4.54 -31.61
N THR A 228 -28.80 -4.49 -32.43
CA THR A 228 -27.89 -3.35 -32.48
C THR A 228 -28.44 -2.28 -33.41
N LEU A 229 -28.67 -1.08 -32.87
CA LEU A 229 -29.12 0.09 -33.60
C LEU A 229 -27.97 1.10 -33.71
N SER A 230 -27.79 1.66 -34.90
CA SER A 230 -26.91 2.82 -35.10
C SER A 230 -27.77 4.06 -35.37
N GLN A 231 -27.37 5.20 -34.82
CA GLN A 231 -28.15 6.43 -34.90
C GLN A 231 -27.29 7.68 -35.02
N ILE A 232 -27.86 8.69 -35.68
CA ILE A 232 -27.38 10.07 -35.67
C ILE A 232 -28.41 10.93 -34.94
N LEU A 233 -27.94 11.70 -33.96
CA LEU A 233 -28.74 12.55 -33.10
C LEU A 233 -28.47 14.01 -33.43
N LEU A 234 -29.52 14.79 -33.64
CA LEU A 234 -29.46 16.23 -33.90
C LEU A 234 -30.38 16.93 -32.90
N ALA A 235 -29.82 17.71 -31.99
CA ALA A 235 -30.55 18.39 -30.93
C ALA A 235 -30.44 19.91 -31.11
N ALA A 236 -31.49 20.55 -31.65
CA ALA A 236 -31.56 22.00 -31.82
C ALA A 236 -33.02 22.46 -32.01
N ASN A 237 -33.32 23.73 -31.74
CA ASN A 237 -34.63 24.33 -32.08
C ASN A 237 -34.89 24.39 -33.61
N ARG A 238 -33.82 24.42 -34.39
CA ARG A 238 -33.84 24.44 -35.86
C ARG A 238 -32.66 23.64 -36.38
N THR A 239 -32.95 22.65 -37.22
CA THR A 239 -31.94 21.85 -37.93
C THR A 239 -32.08 22.11 -39.42
N ALA A 240 -30.98 22.38 -40.13
CA ALA A 240 -31.02 22.68 -41.54
C ALA A 240 -29.85 22.07 -42.29
N ILE A 241 -30.10 21.59 -43.51
CA ILE A 241 -29.06 21.12 -44.45
C ILE A 241 -28.87 22.22 -45.49
N ILE A 242 -27.66 22.73 -45.62
CA ILE A 242 -27.32 23.86 -46.48
C ILE A 242 -26.15 23.43 -47.36
N ASP A 243 -26.25 23.70 -48.66
CA ASP A 243 -25.11 23.58 -49.59
C ASP A 243 -24.50 24.98 -49.80
N PRO A 244 -23.27 25.23 -49.32
CA PRO A 244 -22.65 26.54 -49.46
C PRO A 244 -22.02 26.79 -50.85
N SER A 245 -21.92 25.76 -51.71
CA SER A 245 -21.10 25.79 -52.94
C SER A 245 -21.49 26.90 -53.93
N ASP A 246 -22.76 27.30 -53.95
CA ASP A 246 -23.29 28.29 -54.88
C ASP A 246 -23.59 29.66 -54.24
N GLY A 247 -23.17 29.89 -52.98
CA GLY A 247 -23.55 31.09 -52.23
C GLY A 247 -25.04 31.19 -51.90
N ASN A 248 -25.80 30.13 -52.17
CA ASN A 248 -27.22 30.03 -51.91
C ASN A 248 -27.45 29.85 -50.40
N THR A 249 -28.16 30.79 -49.77
CA THR A 249 -28.47 30.75 -48.34
C THR A 249 -29.75 29.99 -48.03
N VAL A 250 -30.48 29.52 -49.04
CA VAL A 250 -31.73 28.81 -48.86
C VAL A 250 -31.43 27.35 -48.51
N PRO A 251 -31.82 26.85 -47.34
CA PRO A 251 -31.57 25.47 -46.97
C PRO A 251 -32.30 24.49 -47.89
N MET A 252 -31.69 23.34 -48.16
CA MET A 252 -32.31 22.24 -48.89
C MET A 252 -33.40 21.56 -48.06
N LEU A 253 -33.17 21.47 -46.75
CA LEU A 253 -34.09 20.91 -45.78
C LEU A 253 -34.04 21.74 -44.49
N VAL A 254 -35.18 22.00 -43.87
CA VAL A 254 -35.28 22.59 -42.53
C VAL A 254 -36.27 21.80 -41.69
N ALA A 255 -35.86 21.37 -40.50
CA ALA A 255 -36.76 20.89 -39.46
C ALA A 255 -36.91 21.98 -38.39
N GLN A 256 -38.12 22.49 -38.18
CA GLN A 256 -38.44 23.52 -37.19
C GLN A 256 -39.92 23.49 -36.83
N GLY A 257 -40.25 23.68 -35.54
CA GLY A 257 -41.65 23.77 -35.10
C GLY A 257 -42.47 22.49 -35.33
N GLY A 258 -41.83 21.32 -35.34
CA GLY A 258 -42.46 20.04 -35.61
C GLY A 258 -42.76 19.77 -37.10
N GLN A 259 -42.30 20.64 -38.00
CA GLN A 259 -42.48 20.50 -39.44
C GLN A 259 -41.13 20.34 -40.15
N ILE A 260 -41.16 19.67 -41.30
CA ILE A 260 -40.04 19.58 -42.24
C ILE A 260 -40.40 20.36 -43.49
N PHE A 261 -39.54 21.31 -43.85
CA PHE A 261 -39.61 22.09 -45.08
C PHE A 261 -38.53 21.57 -46.02
N LEU A 262 -38.92 21.17 -47.22
CA LEU A 262 -38.02 20.70 -48.28
C LEU A 262 -38.00 21.74 -49.39
N ASN A 263 -36.81 22.10 -49.85
CA ASN A 263 -36.66 22.97 -51.00
C ASN A 263 -37.06 22.21 -52.28
N GLU A 264 -37.68 22.89 -53.25
CA GLU A 264 -37.99 22.33 -54.57
C GLU A 264 -36.74 21.80 -55.29
N ALA A 265 -35.57 22.39 -55.06
CA ALA A 265 -34.30 21.91 -55.58
C ALA A 265 -33.95 20.50 -55.06
N LEU A 266 -34.44 20.13 -53.87
CA LEU A 266 -34.23 18.81 -53.26
C LEU A 266 -35.26 17.78 -53.74
N VAL A 267 -36.49 18.21 -54.05
CA VAL A 267 -37.59 17.33 -54.47
C VAL A 267 -38.13 17.79 -55.82
N LYS A 268 -37.55 17.25 -56.90
CA LYS A 268 -38.04 17.47 -58.27
C LYS A 268 -39.23 16.57 -58.65
N TYR A 269 -39.26 15.35 -58.11
CA TYR A 269 -40.34 14.38 -58.30
C TYR A 269 -40.58 13.63 -56.99
N LEU A 270 -41.84 13.50 -56.56
CA LEU A 270 -42.23 12.68 -55.42
C LEU A 270 -42.89 11.40 -55.94
N ILE A 271 -42.27 10.26 -55.67
CA ILE A 271 -42.84 8.93 -55.94
C ILE A 271 -43.23 8.33 -54.60
N ALA A 272 -44.53 8.20 -54.36
CA ALA A 272 -45.06 7.67 -53.11
C ALA A 272 -46.24 6.73 -53.39
N PRO A 273 -46.26 5.49 -52.85
CA PRO A 273 -47.40 4.59 -52.95
C PRO A 273 -48.66 5.10 -52.25
N THR A 274 -48.47 5.91 -51.21
CA THR A 274 -49.54 6.55 -50.43
C THR A 274 -49.12 7.96 -50.04
N ILE A 275 -50.03 8.92 -50.18
CA ILE A 275 -49.88 10.28 -49.64
C ILE A 275 -51.21 10.64 -49.00
N THR A 276 -51.23 10.98 -47.72
CA THR A 276 -52.46 11.37 -47.03
C THR A 276 -52.23 12.69 -46.31
N SER A 277 -53.05 13.70 -46.57
CA SER A 277 -53.04 14.95 -45.81
C SER A 277 -53.59 14.72 -44.40
N GLY A 278 -53.24 15.60 -43.45
CA GLY A 278 -53.90 15.62 -42.14
C GLY A 278 -55.42 15.88 -42.22
N GLY A 279 -56.13 15.56 -41.13
CA GLY A 279 -57.59 15.69 -40.99
C GLY A 279 -58.34 14.37 -41.19
N ASP A 280 -59.58 14.30 -40.67
CA ASP A 280 -60.47 13.14 -40.82
C ASP A 280 -61.87 13.61 -41.26
N PRO A 281 -62.33 13.30 -42.50
CA PRO A 281 -61.60 12.61 -43.56
C PRO A 281 -60.49 13.48 -44.21
N PRO A 282 -59.41 12.89 -44.75
CA PRO A 282 -58.33 13.64 -45.41
C PRO A 282 -58.82 14.53 -46.56
N ALA A 283 -58.22 15.72 -46.69
CA ALA A 283 -58.45 16.62 -47.82
C ALA A 283 -57.76 16.14 -49.11
N PHE A 284 -56.62 15.45 -48.99
CA PHE A 284 -55.90 14.80 -50.09
C PHE A 284 -55.51 13.38 -49.68
N SER A 285 -55.72 12.40 -50.56
CA SER A 285 -55.29 11.02 -50.37
C SER A 285 -54.94 10.38 -51.71
N LEU A 286 -53.74 9.84 -51.85
CA LEU A 286 -53.36 8.87 -52.87
C LEU A 286 -53.19 7.52 -52.17
N THR A 287 -53.84 6.47 -52.65
CA THR A 287 -53.76 5.12 -52.05
C THR A 287 -53.05 4.13 -52.99
N PRO A 288 -52.51 3.01 -52.48
CA PRO A 288 -51.70 2.06 -53.27
C PRO A 288 -52.44 1.42 -54.45
N ASP A 289 -53.77 1.33 -54.39
CA ASP A 289 -54.67 0.89 -55.46
C ASP A 289 -54.85 1.94 -56.56
N GLY A 290 -54.16 3.08 -56.48
CA GLY A 290 -54.14 4.13 -57.50
C GLY A 290 -55.29 5.14 -57.35
N LYS A 291 -56.07 5.08 -56.27
CA LYS A 291 -57.16 6.05 -56.04
C LYS A 291 -56.59 7.36 -55.52
N LEU A 292 -56.88 8.44 -56.24
CA LEU A 292 -56.62 9.81 -55.84
C LEU A 292 -57.93 10.48 -55.36
N THR A 293 -57.94 11.03 -54.16
CA THR A 293 -59.02 11.85 -53.60
C THR A 293 -58.46 13.23 -53.28
N ALA A 294 -59.08 14.28 -53.81
CA ALA A 294 -58.75 15.66 -53.48
C ALA A 294 -60.04 16.47 -53.26
N LYS A 295 -60.19 17.11 -52.10
CA LYS A 295 -61.36 17.91 -51.72
C LYS A 295 -61.02 19.39 -51.78
N ASN A 296 -61.91 20.20 -52.34
CA ASN A 296 -61.72 21.65 -52.52
C ASN A 296 -60.38 22.01 -53.19
N ALA A 297 -59.95 21.19 -54.15
CA ALA A 297 -58.71 21.42 -54.88
C ALA A 297 -58.96 22.34 -56.09
N ASP A 298 -58.11 23.36 -56.25
CA ASP A 298 -57.98 24.12 -57.48
C ASP A 298 -56.88 23.46 -58.33
N ILE A 299 -57.27 22.85 -59.45
CA ILE A 299 -56.36 22.13 -60.34
C ILE A 299 -56.27 22.92 -61.64
N SER A 300 -55.06 23.39 -61.96
CA SER A 300 -54.77 24.10 -63.20
C SER A 300 -53.66 23.38 -63.99
N GLY A 301 -53.67 23.54 -65.32
CA GLY A 301 -52.75 22.83 -66.22
C GLY A 301 -53.39 21.65 -66.95
N HIS A 302 -52.57 20.84 -67.62
CA HIS A 302 -53.04 19.72 -68.45
C HIS A 302 -53.15 18.44 -67.60
N ILE A 303 -54.36 17.84 -67.56
CA ILE A 303 -54.59 16.55 -66.93
C ILE A 303 -54.69 15.49 -68.04
N ASN A 304 -53.85 14.45 -67.98
CA ASN A 304 -53.91 13.32 -68.90
C ASN A 304 -54.33 12.06 -68.13
N ALA A 305 -55.57 11.61 -68.34
CA ALA A 305 -56.08 10.35 -67.81
C ALA A 305 -56.11 9.31 -68.94
N VAL A 306 -55.32 8.24 -68.82
CA VAL A 306 -55.11 7.26 -69.89
C VAL A 306 -56.07 6.05 -69.80
N SER A 307 -56.89 5.99 -68.75
CA SER A 307 -57.97 5.01 -68.58
C SER A 307 -59.08 5.55 -67.67
N GLY A 308 -60.33 5.38 -68.07
CA GLY A 308 -61.51 5.62 -67.24
C GLY A 308 -62.74 4.95 -67.84
N SER A 309 -63.62 4.40 -66.98
CA SER A 309 -65.02 4.15 -67.33
C SER A 309 -65.86 5.25 -66.67
N PHE A 310 -66.66 5.95 -67.45
CA PHE A 310 -67.71 6.82 -66.91
C PHE A 310 -68.86 5.96 -66.39
N THR A 311 -69.32 6.23 -65.17
CA THR A 311 -70.68 5.91 -64.71
C THR A 311 -71.34 7.21 -64.30
#